data_AF-A0A8T0RL83-F1
#
_entry.id   AF-A0A8T0RL83-F1
#
_cell.length_a   1.000
_cell.length_b   1.000
_cell.length_c   1.000
_cell.angle_alpha   90.00
_cell.angle_beta   90.00
_cell.angle_gamma   90.00
#
_symmetry.space_group_name_H-M   'P 1'
#
loop_
_entity.id
_entity.type
_entity.pdbx_description
1 polymer ?
#
loop_
_entity_poly.entity_id
_entity_poly.type
_entity_poly.pdbx_seq_one_letter_code
_entity_poly.pdbx_strand_id
1 'polypeptide(L)'
;MDLNCLRIVDCIPGTNKRSKFLRGQLALQLLKINFGLKVGSVEKILKLVTSINVKEKECDFFRLYVYLVLMDNLLFACDAFRDKTKIVDTWRHYLRNCSTQIACTNWVFYAPKVRNKASYLLQGAAFKKTGGDGNISAQ
;
A
#
# COMPACT_ATOMS: atom_id res chain seq x y z
N MET A 1 6.87 -10.83 -10.63
CA MET A 1 5.63 -10.10 -10.29
C MET A 1 5.28 -9.20 -11.43
N ASP A 2 4.00 -9.01 -11.74
CA ASP A 2 3.57 -8.11 -12.81
C ASP A 2 2.38 -7.25 -12.38
N LEU A 3 1.87 -6.44 -13.30
CA LEU A 3 0.70 -5.59 -13.07
C LEU A 3 -0.60 -6.41 -12.86
N ASN A 4 -0.64 -7.70 -13.18
CA ASN A 4 -1.82 -8.52 -12.95
C ASN A 4 -2.09 -8.67 -11.46
N CYS A 5 -1.05 -8.70 -10.62
CA CYS A 5 -1.22 -8.67 -9.16
C CYS A 5 -2.04 -7.45 -8.70
N LEU A 6 -1.88 -6.30 -9.34
CA LEU A 6 -2.65 -5.10 -9.03
C LEU A 6 -4.08 -5.22 -9.55
N ARG A 7 -4.25 -5.69 -10.79
CA ARG A 7 -5.57 -5.87 -11.41
C ARG A 7 -6.48 -6.81 -10.61
N ILE A 8 -5.95 -7.90 -10.06
CA ILE A 8 -6.72 -8.85 -9.25
C ILE A 8 -7.18 -8.21 -7.93
N VAL A 9 -6.38 -7.34 -7.33
CA VAL A 9 -6.78 -6.60 -6.12
C VAL A 9 -7.79 -5.50 -6.46
N ASP A 10 -7.58 -4.79 -7.57
CA ASP A 10 -8.40 -3.67 -7.99
C ASP A 10 -9.79 -4.08 -8.51
N CYS A 11 -9.92 -5.29 -9.08
CA CYS A 11 -11.21 -5.79 -9.55
C CYS A 11 -12.18 -6.19 -8.42
N ILE A 12 -11.71 -6.24 -7.16
CA ILE A 12 -12.56 -6.48 -6.00
C ILE A 12 -13.20 -5.15 -5.57
N PRO A 13 -14.54 -5.00 -5.70
CA PRO A 13 -15.21 -3.75 -5.37
C PRO A 13 -15.07 -3.43 -3.89
N GLY A 14 -14.48 -2.29 -3.52
CA GLY A 14 -14.27 -1.89 -2.12
C GLY A 14 -15.51 -1.37 -1.40
N THR A 15 -16.71 -1.81 -1.78
CA THR A 15 -17.99 -1.21 -1.39
C THR A 15 -18.55 -1.72 -0.06
N ASN A 16 -18.27 -2.97 0.34
CA ASN A 16 -18.77 -3.54 1.59
C ASN A 16 -17.63 -4.09 2.48
N LYS A 17 -17.92 -4.38 3.76
CA LYS A 17 -16.91 -4.83 4.73
C LYS A 17 -16.21 -6.12 4.28
N ARG A 18 -16.96 -7.07 3.71
CA ARG A 18 -16.43 -8.37 3.25
C ARG A 18 -15.46 -8.20 2.08
N SER A 19 -15.81 -7.38 1.10
CA SER A 19 -14.98 -7.16 -0.08
C SER A 19 -13.73 -6.32 0.25
N LYS A 20 -13.86 -5.33 1.13
CA LYS A 20 -12.73 -4.59 1.73
C LYS A 20 -11.74 -5.52 2.45
N PHE A 21 -12.25 -6.43 3.28
CA PHE A 21 -11.42 -7.42 3.97
C PHE A 21 -10.72 -8.37 2.99
N LEU A 22 -11.46 -8.92 2.02
CA LEU A 22 -10.90 -9.80 0.98
C LEU A 22 -9.78 -9.12 0.20
N ARG A 23 -9.98 -7.86 -0.18
CA ARG A 23 -8.98 -7.05 -0.89
C ARG A 23 -7.68 -6.89 -0.08
N GLY A 24 -7.79 -6.63 1.22
CA GLY A 24 -6.63 -6.57 2.13
C GLY A 24 -5.93 -7.93 2.28
N GLN A 25 -6.70 -9.02 2.42
CA GLN A 25 -6.14 -10.37 2.52
C GLN A 25 -5.44 -10.83 1.24
N LEU A 26 -6.00 -10.52 0.08
CA LEU A 26 -5.38 -10.85 -1.19
C LEU A 26 -4.05 -10.09 -1.35
N ALA A 27 -4.02 -8.80 -1.01
CA ALA A 27 -2.80 -8.02 -1.01
C ALA A 27 -1.73 -8.60 -0.07
N LEU A 28 -2.13 -9.09 1.12
CA LEU A 28 -1.25 -9.79 2.04
C LEU A 28 -0.64 -11.06 1.42
N GLN A 29 -1.45 -11.88 0.75
CA GLN A 29 -0.97 -13.12 0.12
C GLN A 29 0.00 -12.83 -1.03
N LEU A 30 -0.30 -11.83 -1.86
CA LEU A 30 0.59 -11.40 -2.94
C LEU A 30 1.93 -10.89 -2.38
N LEU A 31 1.91 -10.08 -1.31
CA LEU A 31 3.14 -9.63 -0.64
C LEU A 31 3.94 -10.81 -0.08
N LYS A 32 3.29 -11.77 0.59
CA LYS A 32 3.96 -12.97 1.11
C LYS A 32 4.65 -13.77 0.03
N ILE A 33 3.98 -14.02 -1.10
CA ILE A 33 4.55 -14.72 -2.26
C ILE A 33 5.81 -13.99 -2.76
N ASN A 34 5.78 -12.67 -2.83
CA ASN A 34 6.90 -11.90 -3.39
C ASN A 34 8.11 -11.78 -2.47
N PHE A 35 7.88 -11.83 -1.16
CA PHE A 35 8.97 -11.89 -0.18
C PHE A 35 9.35 -13.34 0.20
N GLY A 36 8.77 -14.36 -0.45
CA GLY A 36 9.06 -15.77 -0.15
C GLY A 36 8.65 -16.20 1.27
N LEU A 37 7.64 -15.54 1.86
CA LEU A 37 7.23 -15.76 3.24
C LEU A 37 6.13 -16.82 3.32
N LYS A 38 6.40 -17.92 4.03
CA LYS A 38 5.37 -18.93 4.37
C LYS A 38 4.39 -18.41 5.42
N VAL A 39 4.90 -17.69 6.41
CA VAL A 39 4.13 -17.01 7.45
C VAL A 39 4.74 -15.63 7.67
N GLY A 40 3.93 -14.57 7.54
CA GLY A 40 4.38 -13.20 7.70
C GLY A 40 3.32 -12.39 8.43
N SER A 41 3.69 -11.79 9.57
CA SER A 41 2.89 -10.75 10.19
C SER A 41 2.97 -9.48 9.34
N VAL A 42 1.97 -8.61 9.48
CA VAL A 42 1.94 -7.35 8.75
C VAL A 42 3.14 -6.47 9.13
N GLU A 43 3.62 -6.52 10.38
CA GLU A 43 4.82 -5.75 10.76
C GLU A 43 6.08 -6.26 10.04
N LYS A 44 6.23 -7.58 9.87
CA LYS A 44 7.38 -8.14 9.16
C LYS A 44 7.39 -7.69 7.69
N ILE A 45 6.25 -7.74 7.04
CA ILE A 45 6.11 -7.31 5.64
C ILE A 45 6.34 -5.81 5.52
N LEU A 46 5.77 -5.01 6.42
CA LEU A 46 6.03 -3.57 6.49
C LEU A 46 7.52 -3.31 6.60
N LYS A 47 8.22 -3.98 7.51
CA LYS A 47 9.68 -3.82 7.70
C LYS A 47 10.43 -4.09 6.39
N LEU A 48 10.12 -5.19 5.70
CA LEU A 48 10.74 -5.56 4.42
C LEU A 48 10.49 -4.55 3.30
N VAL A 49 9.25 -4.03 3.19
CA VAL A 49 8.93 -2.99 2.21
C VAL A 49 9.69 -1.71 2.55
N THR A 50 9.67 -1.30 3.82
CA THR A 50 10.32 -0.04 4.26
C THR A 50 11.84 -0.09 4.27
N SER A 51 12.47 -1.27 4.19
CA SER A 51 13.92 -1.40 4.04
C SER A 51 14.41 -1.16 2.61
N ILE A 52 13.52 -1.09 1.61
CA ILE A 52 13.91 -0.80 0.23
C ILE A 52 14.33 0.67 0.12
N ASN A 53 15.59 0.90 -0.18
CA ASN A 53 16.18 2.23 -0.27
C ASN A 53 16.07 2.80 -1.69
N VAL A 54 15.25 3.84 -1.86
CA VAL A 54 14.99 4.46 -3.17
C VAL A 54 16.18 5.24 -3.75
N LYS A 55 17.24 5.46 -2.96
CA LYS A 55 18.48 6.11 -3.41
C LYS A 55 19.49 5.13 -4.00
N GLU A 56 19.31 3.83 -3.79
CA GLU A 56 20.20 2.83 -4.36
C GLU A 56 20.02 2.79 -5.88
N LYS A 57 21.15 2.76 -6.60
CA LYS A 57 21.18 2.74 -8.06
C LYS A 57 20.41 1.56 -8.65
N GLU A 58 20.49 0.41 -7.97
CA GLU A 58 19.86 -0.85 -8.37
C GLU A 58 18.44 -1.02 -7.81
N CYS A 59 17.82 0.04 -7.29
CA CYS A 59 16.45 -0.02 -6.79
C CYS A 59 15.47 -0.39 -7.92
N ASP A 60 14.80 -1.53 -7.77
CA ASP A 60 13.76 -1.97 -8.69
C ASP A 60 12.46 -1.17 -8.44
N PHE A 61 12.34 -0.02 -9.11
CA PHE A 61 11.17 0.85 -9.02
C PHE A 61 9.88 0.16 -9.50
N PHE A 62 9.97 -0.83 -10.38
CA PHE A 62 8.79 -1.56 -10.83
C PHE A 62 8.21 -2.40 -9.69
N ARG A 63 9.04 -3.22 -9.04
CA ARG A 63 8.62 -3.99 -7.86
C ARG A 63 8.17 -3.09 -6.73
N LEU A 64 8.90 -2.01 -6.47
CA LEU A 64 8.53 -1.05 -5.44
C LEU A 64 7.14 -0.45 -5.70
N TYR A 65 6.83 -0.08 -6.95
CA TYR A 65 5.50 0.42 -7.30
C TYR A 65 4.40 -0.59 -6.94
N VAL A 66 4.61 -1.88 -7.28
CA VAL A 66 3.65 -2.93 -6.95
C VAL A 66 3.51 -3.09 -5.43
N TYR A 67 4.62 -3.08 -4.69
CA TYR A 67 4.60 -3.16 -3.23
C TYR A 67 3.89 -1.97 -2.60
N LEU A 68 4.06 -0.75 -3.13
CA LEU A 68 3.35 0.43 -2.64
C LEU A 68 1.83 0.25 -2.71
N VAL A 69 1.33 -0.21 -3.85
CA VAL A 69 -0.10 -0.42 -4.05
C VAL A 69 -0.62 -1.54 -3.15
N LEU A 70 0.08 -2.69 -3.09
CA LEU A 70 -0.37 -3.82 -2.29
C LEU A 70 -0.32 -3.51 -0.79
N MET A 71 0.74 -2.86 -0.31
CA MET A 71 0.87 -2.53 1.11
C MET A 71 -0.22 -1.54 1.54
N ASP A 72 -0.52 -0.54 0.71
CA ASP A 72 -1.61 0.41 1.01
C ASP A 72 -2.99 -0.28 1.05
N ASN A 73 -3.24 -1.21 0.13
CA ASN A 73 -4.45 -2.03 0.15
C ASN A 73 -4.52 -2.93 1.41
N LEU A 74 -3.41 -3.56 1.79
CA LEU A 74 -3.34 -4.36 3.02
C LEU A 74 -3.70 -3.51 4.26
N LEU A 75 -3.13 -2.32 4.36
CA LEU A 75 -3.29 -1.46 5.54
C LEU A 75 -4.65 -0.75 5.59
N PHE A 76 -5.22 -0.36 4.44
CA PHE A 76 -6.36 0.57 4.40
C PHE A 76 -7.52 0.17 3.49
N ALA A 77 -7.53 -1.04 2.91
CA ALA A 77 -8.73 -1.55 2.27
C ALA A 77 -9.83 -1.79 3.30
N CYS A 78 -9.49 -2.30 4.48
CA CYS A 78 -10.36 -2.40 5.65
C CYS A 78 -9.77 -1.62 6.84
N ASP A 79 -10.56 -1.36 7.86
CA ASP A 79 -10.16 -0.46 8.95
C ASP A 79 -9.26 -1.12 10.01
N ALA A 80 -8.83 -2.38 9.80
CA ALA A 80 -8.12 -3.21 10.77
C ALA A 80 -6.76 -2.67 11.27
N PHE A 81 -6.12 -1.75 10.53
CA PHE A 81 -4.82 -1.17 10.88
C PHE A 81 -4.86 0.34 11.12
N ARG A 82 -6.02 0.99 11.01
CA ARG A 82 -6.10 2.47 11.10
C ARG A 82 -5.71 3.01 12.47
N ASP A 83 -6.09 2.30 13.52
CA ASP A 83 -5.80 2.72 14.91
C ASP A 83 -4.42 2.26 15.38
N LYS A 84 -3.70 1.48 14.56
CA LYS A 84 -2.34 1.02 14.86
C LYS A 84 -1.33 2.07 14.44
N THR A 85 -1.26 3.16 15.22
CA THR A 85 -0.42 4.35 14.96
C THR A 85 0.99 4.00 14.49
N LYS A 86 1.69 3.11 15.20
CA LYS A 86 3.06 2.69 14.83
C LYS A 86 3.15 2.16 13.39
N ILE A 87 2.20 1.34 12.95
CA ILE A 87 2.16 0.78 11.59
C ILE A 87 1.87 1.89 10.57
N VAL A 88 0.87 2.72 10.87
CA VAL A 88 0.45 3.82 9.98
C VAL A 88 1.55 4.85 9.82
N ASP A 89 2.23 5.24 10.90
CA ASP A 89 3.28 6.26 10.88
C ASP A 89 4.53 5.75 10.17
N THR A 90 4.90 4.48 10.40
CA THR A 90 6.00 3.82 9.67
C THR A 90 5.71 3.82 8.17
N TRP A 91 4.48 3.48 7.77
CA TRP A 91 4.08 3.49 6.37
C TRP A 91 4.10 4.90 5.76
N ARG A 92 3.50 5.89 6.44
CA ARG A 92 3.49 7.29 5.98
C ARG A 92 4.88 7.87 5.85
N HIS A 93 5.77 7.56 6.80
CA HIS A 93 7.16 7.99 6.74
C HIS A 93 7.84 7.42 5.48
N TYR A 94 7.63 6.14 5.19
CA TYR A 94 8.19 5.51 3.99
C TYR A 94 7.62 6.10 2.68
N LEU A 95 6.32 6.36 2.61
CA LEU A 95 5.70 7.05 1.47
C LEU A 95 6.30 8.45 1.26
N ARG A 96 6.54 9.21 2.33
CA ARG A 96 7.20 10.51 2.25
C ARG A 96 8.60 10.36 1.64
N ASN A 97 9.38 9.39 2.08
CA ASN A 97 10.71 9.13 1.54
C ASN A 97 10.65 8.78 0.04
N CYS A 98 9.73 7.93 -0.38
CA CYS A 98 9.53 7.60 -1.80
C CYS A 98 9.15 8.85 -2.62
N SER A 99 8.33 9.75 -2.05
CA SER A 99 7.89 10.97 -2.74
C SER A 99 8.99 12.03 -2.83
N THR A 100 9.90 12.12 -1.87
CA THR A 100 10.88 13.22 -1.78
C THR A 100 12.30 12.84 -2.18
N GLN A 101 12.69 11.57 -2.02
CA GLN A 101 14.07 11.13 -2.24
C GLN A 101 14.31 10.60 -3.66
N ILE A 102 13.25 10.34 -4.43
CA ILE A 102 13.36 10.04 -5.86
C ILE A 102 13.47 11.35 -6.63
N ALA A 103 14.64 11.60 -7.23
CA ALA A 103 14.90 12.83 -7.98
C ALA A 103 13.92 13.02 -9.14
N CYS A 104 13.54 14.27 -9.42
CA CYS A 104 12.65 14.60 -10.54
C CYS A 104 13.27 14.35 -11.92
N THR A 105 14.60 14.29 -11.97
CA THR A 105 15.40 13.96 -13.14
C THR A 105 15.65 12.46 -13.30
N ASN A 106 15.17 11.62 -12.36
CA ASN A 106 15.26 10.18 -12.50
C ASN A 106 14.16 9.68 -13.45
N TRP A 107 14.53 9.48 -14.72
CA TRP A 107 13.63 9.05 -15.79
C TRP A 107 13.57 7.52 -15.98
N VAL A 108 14.14 6.74 -15.05
CA VAL A 108 13.93 5.28 -15.05
C VAL A 108 12.42 5.00 -15.04
N PHE A 109 11.94 4.15 -15.95
CA PHE A 109 10.53 4.04 -16.36
C PHE A 109 9.48 4.01 -15.21
N TYR A 110 9.81 3.47 -14.05
CA TYR A 110 8.93 3.43 -12.87
C TYR A 110 9.25 4.44 -11.76
N ALA A 111 10.41 5.10 -11.77
CA ALA A 111 10.78 6.05 -10.72
C ALA A 111 9.76 7.22 -10.60
N PRO A 112 9.33 7.87 -11.70
CA PRO A 112 8.27 8.88 -11.61
C PRO A 112 6.94 8.31 -11.11
N LYS A 113 6.60 7.08 -11.50
CA LYS A 113 5.35 6.41 -11.09
C LYS A 113 5.33 6.12 -9.59
N VAL A 114 6.44 5.62 -9.03
CA VAL A 114 6.61 5.39 -7.59
C VAL A 114 6.45 6.70 -6.83
N ARG A 115 7.18 7.74 -7.23
CA ARG A 115 7.13 9.06 -6.60
C ARG A 115 5.70 9.63 -6.58
N ASN A 116 5.05 9.66 -7.74
CA ASN A 116 3.70 10.22 -7.86
C ASN A 116 2.67 9.38 -7.10
N LYS A 117 2.79 8.05 -7.14
CA LYS A 117 1.90 7.16 -6.38
C LYS A 117 2.08 7.35 -4.88
N ALA A 118 3.32 7.47 -4.40
CA ALA A 118 3.60 7.69 -2.99
C ALA A 118 3.01 9.02 -2.49
N SER A 119 3.15 10.09 -3.28
CA SER A 119 2.53 11.38 -2.99
C SER A 119 1.00 11.27 -2.92
N TYR A 120 0.38 10.61 -3.90
CA TYR A 120 -1.08 10.37 -3.92
C TYR A 120 -1.57 9.59 -2.70
N LEU A 121 -0.88 8.51 -2.32
CA LEU A 121 -1.24 7.70 -1.16
C LEU A 121 -1.10 8.49 0.16
N LEU A 122 -0.05 9.31 0.27
CA LEU A 122 0.17 10.16 1.43
C LEU A 122 -0.97 11.17 1.63
N GLN A 123 -1.49 11.73 0.53
CA GLN A 123 -2.66 12.62 0.54
C GLN A 123 -3.95 11.85 0.87
N GLY A 124 -4.19 10.70 0.25
CA GLY A 124 -5.40 9.89 0.48
C GLY A 124 -5.55 9.40 1.92
N ALA A 125 -4.43 9.15 2.61
CA ALA A 125 -4.44 8.80 4.02
C ALA A 125 -4.92 9.95 4.93
N ALA A 126 -4.84 11.21 4.50
CA ALA A 126 -5.38 12.36 5.24
C ALA A 126 -6.90 12.50 5.09
N PHE A 127 -7.48 12.04 3.97
CA PHE A 127 -8.89 12.21 3.63
C PHE A 127 -9.79 11.01 3.99
N LYS A 128 -9.25 9.82 4.29
CA LYS A 128 -10.05 8.67 4.75
C LYS A 128 -10.41 8.75 6.25
N LYS A 129 -10.79 9.93 6.75
CA LYS A 129 -11.57 10.07 8.00
C LYS A 129 -13.01 10.32 7.58
N THR A 130 -13.94 9.63 8.26
CA THR A 130 -15.42 9.75 8.16
C THR A 130 -16.07 9.36 6.83
N GLY A 131 -16.36 8.07 6.68
CA GLY A 131 -17.54 7.60 5.97
C GLY A 131 -18.30 6.71 6.95
N GLY A 132 -19.18 7.32 7.74
CA GLY A 132 -20.00 6.60 8.70
C GLY A 132 -20.87 5.57 7.99
N ASP A 133 -20.94 4.36 8.56
CA ASP A 133 -22.02 3.43 8.27
C ASP A 133 -23.32 4.15 8.67
N GLY A 134 -24.00 4.73 7.68
CA GLY A 134 -25.35 5.26 7.82
C GLY A 134 -26.29 4.11 8.12
N ASN A 135 -26.52 3.86 9.40
CA ASN A 135 -27.58 2.99 9.87
C ASN A 135 -28.91 3.72 9.61
N ILE A 136 -29.54 3.46 8.48
CA ILE A 136 -30.93 3.89 8.24
C ILE A 136 -31.81 2.87 8.97
N SER A 137 -32.00 3.08 10.26
CA SER A 137 -33.19 2.61 10.96
C SER A 137 -34.32 3.59 10.65
N ALA A 138 -35.16 3.23 9.68
CA ALA A 138 -36.48 3.84 9.52
C ALA A 138 -37.41 3.23 10.59
N GLN A 139 -38.26 4.11 11.12
CA GLN A 139 -39.18 3.97 12.25
C GLN A 139 -40.10 2.76 12.17
#